data_AF-A0A9P8FC09-F1
#
_entry.id   AF-A0A9P8FC09-F1
#
_cell.length_a   1.000
_cell.length_b   1.000
_cell.length_c   1.000
_cell.angle_alpha   90.00
_cell.angle_beta   90.00
_cell.angle_gamma   90.00
#
_symmetry.space_group_name_H-M   'P 1'
#
loop_
_entity.id
_entity.type
_entity.pdbx_description
1 polymer ?
#
loop_
_entity_poly.entity_id
_entity_poly.type
_entity_poly.pdbx_seq_one_letter_code
_entity_poly.pdbx_strand_id
1 'polypeptide(L)'
;MSRLLCLPNDILIDVYKACRTVQTAIRLSMVNKLLRAVWLENNNDNRIAKTIITATTPAGAQAISYAVMETRVRASMDSDEQVPLNLWLPNLTRIVDLCASALAAYAERRKIIKDRHIMPEPMMVEAPSPESYYLIRRCVLAFEYPELRDALYEEVSKTSKHRLAEACDLQHFLNRQSSMKGTIRQGVLFRMRFYKPASEDFSEDDLELHEDGWNYAKDVLGTADWITYHPDTAHELLASIQGYVTNNMDDPEMPQPWPDFSQVRLLAEAKKRDDEQPWRRNL
;
A
#
# COMPACT_ATOMS: atom_id res chain seq x y z
N MET A 1 32.55 -23.68 20.25
CA MET A 1 31.14 -23.78 19.81
C MET A 1 30.32 -22.73 20.54
N SER A 2 29.44 -22.00 19.84
CA SER A 2 28.58 -21.00 20.47
C SER A 2 27.53 -21.69 21.34
N ARG A 3 27.40 -21.30 22.62
CA ARG A 3 26.41 -21.86 23.57
C ARG A 3 24.96 -21.73 23.07
N LEU A 4 24.69 -20.76 22.20
CA LEU A 4 23.40 -20.55 21.57
C LEU A 4 22.97 -21.75 20.69
N LEU A 5 23.91 -22.37 19.99
CA LEU A 5 23.62 -23.46 19.03
C LEU A 5 23.36 -24.81 19.73
N CYS A 6 23.55 -24.87 21.05
CA CYS A 6 23.25 -26.05 21.87
C CYS A 6 21.84 -25.98 22.47
N LEU A 7 21.09 -24.91 22.23
CA LEU A 7 19.74 -24.74 22.75
C LEU A 7 18.74 -25.60 21.96
N PRO A 8 17.68 -26.12 22.61
CA PRO A 8 16.57 -26.77 21.92
C PRO A 8 15.89 -25.84 20.91
N ASN A 9 15.31 -26.40 19.85
CA ASN A 9 14.63 -25.64 18.80
C ASN A 9 13.54 -24.70 19.35
N ASP A 10 12.78 -25.13 20.35
CA ASP A 10 11.74 -24.30 20.99
C ASP A 10 12.32 -23.03 21.62
N ILE A 11 13.49 -23.14 22.26
CA ILE A 11 14.19 -21.99 22.83
C ILE A 11 14.75 -21.09 21.73
N LEU A 12 15.24 -21.67 20.63
CA LEU A 12 15.70 -20.90 19.46
C LEU A 12 14.55 -20.12 18.80
N ILE A 13 13.35 -20.69 18.75
CA ILE A 13 12.13 -20.00 18.31
C ILE A 13 11.84 -18.80 19.21
N ASP A 14 11.94 -18.94 20.54
CA ASP A 14 11.71 -17.83 21.46
C ASP A 14 12.79 -16.75 21.38
N VAL A 15 14.06 -17.14 21.13
CA VAL A 15 15.13 -16.18 20.80
C VAL A 15 14.79 -15.37 19.55
N TYR A 16 14.22 -16.02 18.52
CA TYR A 16 13.75 -15.30 17.34
C TYR A 16 12.62 -14.33 17.68
N LYS A 17 11.60 -14.76 18.43
CA LYS A 17 10.47 -13.90 18.82
C LYS A 17 10.90 -12.70 19.66
N ALA A 18 12.00 -12.80 20.39
CA ALA A 18 12.58 -11.69 21.16
C ALA A 18 13.33 -10.66 20.28
N CYS A 19 13.49 -10.90 18.98
CA CYS A 19 14.09 -9.94 18.07
C CYS A 19 13.23 -8.68 17.96
N ARG A 20 13.87 -7.49 18.00
CA ARG A 20 13.19 -6.20 17.92
C ARG A 20 12.55 -5.91 16.57
N THR A 21 13.02 -6.56 15.51
CA THR A 21 12.44 -6.46 14.17
C THR A 21 12.61 -7.77 13.40
N VAL A 22 11.80 -7.94 12.35
CA VAL A 22 11.94 -9.07 11.40
C VAL A 22 13.33 -9.07 10.76
N GLN A 23 13.90 -7.91 10.44
CA GLN A 23 15.21 -7.82 9.80
C GLN A 23 16.31 -8.30 10.75
N THR A 24 16.20 -8.03 12.05
CA THR A 24 17.10 -8.60 13.06
C THR A 24 16.99 -10.13 13.09
N ALA A 25 15.78 -10.67 13.03
CA ALA A 25 15.56 -12.11 12.97
C ALA A 25 16.11 -12.73 11.67
N ILE A 26 15.89 -12.12 10.51
CA ILE A 26 16.48 -12.57 9.24
C ILE A 26 18.01 -12.58 9.36
N ARG A 27 18.63 -11.51 9.87
CA ARG A 27 20.09 -11.47 10.08
C ARG A 27 20.56 -12.58 11.01
N LEU A 28 19.83 -12.86 12.09
CA LEU A 28 20.13 -13.99 13.00
C LEU A 28 20.08 -15.34 12.26
N SER A 29 19.11 -15.54 11.35
CA SER A 29 19.04 -16.75 10.51
C SER A 29 20.23 -16.93 9.58
N MET A 30 20.90 -15.84 9.20
CA MET A 30 22.06 -15.90 8.31
C MET A 30 23.37 -16.28 9.03
N VAL A 31 23.40 -16.25 10.36
CA VAL A 31 24.63 -16.49 11.16
C VAL A 31 25.02 -17.96 11.18
N ASN A 32 24.07 -18.89 11.07
CA ASN A 32 24.34 -20.32 11.17
C ASN A 32 23.30 -21.16 10.43
N LYS A 33 23.71 -22.32 9.87
CA LYS A 33 22.81 -23.25 9.17
C LYS A 33 21.66 -23.78 10.05
N LEU A 34 21.91 -24.04 11.34
CA LEU A 34 20.87 -24.46 12.29
C LEU A 34 19.82 -23.36 12.49
N LEU A 35 20.27 -22.13 12.72
CA LEU A 35 19.39 -20.97 12.85
C LEU A 35 18.57 -20.73 11.58
N ARG A 36 19.21 -20.87 10.41
CA ARG A 36 18.51 -20.83 9.12
C ARG A 36 17.43 -21.92 9.00
N ALA A 37 17.73 -23.15 9.41
CA ALA A 37 16.77 -24.25 9.38
C ALA A 37 15.57 -23.97 10.31
N VAL A 38 15.82 -23.58 11.56
CA VAL A 38 14.77 -23.20 12.53
C VAL A 38 13.92 -22.05 11.98
N TRP A 39 14.55 -21.03 11.38
CA TRP A 39 13.85 -19.93 10.73
C TRP A 39 12.93 -20.43 9.60
N LEU A 40 13.44 -21.24 8.67
CA LEU A 40 12.63 -21.69 7.52
C LEU A 40 11.49 -22.62 7.95
N GLU A 41 11.76 -23.61 8.80
CA GLU A 41 10.78 -24.61 9.25
C GLU A 41 9.61 -23.99 10.02
N ASN A 42 9.88 -22.97 10.85
CA ASN A 42 8.86 -22.38 11.74
C ASN A 42 8.21 -21.13 11.17
N ASN A 43 8.69 -20.64 10.04
CA ASN A 43 8.03 -19.57 9.32
C ASN A 43 7.06 -20.11 8.27
N ASN A 44 7.13 -21.35 7.79
CA ASN A 44 6.11 -21.89 6.88
C ASN A 44 4.66 -21.70 7.39
N ASP A 45 4.41 -21.83 8.71
CA ASP A 45 3.10 -21.52 9.34
C ASP A 45 3.02 -20.11 9.95
N ASN A 46 3.94 -19.23 9.56
CA ASN A 46 4.11 -17.85 10.02
C ASN A 46 4.34 -17.68 11.53
N ARG A 47 4.77 -18.69 12.29
CA ARG A 47 4.82 -18.61 13.76
C ARG A 47 5.84 -17.61 14.31
N ILE A 48 7.01 -17.50 13.69
CA ILE A 48 8.07 -16.59 14.17
C ILE A 48 7.82 -15.17 13.62
N ALA A 49 7.81 -15.02 12.30
CA ALA A 49 7.72 -13.73 11.64
C ALA A 49 6.43 -13.00 12.05
N LYS A 50 5.25 -13.64 12.00
CA LYS A 50 3.99 -13.00 12.40
C LYS A 50 4.01 -12.53 13.84
N THR A 51 4.64 -13.28 14.75
CA THR A 51 4.76 -12.88 16.16
C THR A 51 5.59 -11.61 16.28
N ILE A 52 6.77 -11.56 15.65
CA ILE A 52 7.63 -10.37 15.67
C ILE A 52 6.90 -9.19 15.02
N ILE A 53 6.34 -9.38 13.82
CA ILE A 53 5.61 -8.33 13.09
C ILE A 53 4.46 -7.78 13.92
N THR A 54 3.60 -8.64 14.47
CA THR A 54 2.44 -8.20 15.27
C THR A 54 2.89 -7.42 16.51
N ALA A 55 4.04 -7.76 17.11
CA ALA A 55 4.56 -7.07 18.27
C ALA A 55 5.28 -5.75 17.94
N THR A 56 5.89 -5.64 16.76
CA THR A 56 6.83 -4.54 16.44
C THR A 56 6.34 -3.60 15.35
N THR A 57 5.35 -4.02 14.56
CA THR A 57 4.81 -3.26 13.44
C THR A 57 3.50 -2.57 13.84
N PRO A 58 3.41 -1.24 13.69
CA PRO A 58 2.15 -0.52 13.89
C PRO A 58 1.06 -1.11 12.98
N ALA A 59 -0.10 -1.46 13.55
CA ALA A 59 -1.17 -2.16 12.84
C ALA A 59 -0.71 -3.42 12.06
N GLY A 60 0.11 -4.27 12.73
CA GLY A 60 0.77 -5.42 12.10
C GLY A 60 -0.15 -6.40 11.38
N ALA A 61 -1.39 -6.60 11.85
CA ALA A 61 -2.35 -7.47 11.18
C ALA A 61 -2.76 -6.93 9.80
N GLN A 62 -3.03 -5.63 9.71
CA GLN A 62 -3.37 -4.92 8.47
C GLN A 62 -2.18 -4.84 7.53
N ALA A 63 -0.99 -4.59 8.07
CA ALA A 63 0.26 -4.57 7.31
C ALA A 63 0.53 -5.93 6.64
N ILE A 64 0.41 -7.04 7.39
CA ILE A 64 0.54 -8.41 6.86
C ILE A 64 -0.52 -8.68 5.80
N SER A 65 -1.79 -8.39 6.12
CA SER A 65 -2.90 -8.64 5.20
C SER A 65 -2.70 -7.90 3.88
N TYR A 66 -2.27 -6.63 3.92
CA TYR A 66 -1.95 -5.86 2.72
C TYR A 66 -0.74 -6.43 1.98
N ALA A 67 0.35 -6.76 2.68
CA ALA A 67 1.56 -7.30 2.05
C ALA A 67 1.29 -8.62 1.31
N VAL A 68 0.53 -9.52 1.93
CA VAL A 68 0.13 -10.81 1.34
C VAL A 68 -0.76 -10.58 0.12
N MET A 69 -1.75 -9.68 0.23
CA MET A 69 -2.65 -9.34 -0.88
C MET A 69 -1.89 -8.75 -2.07
N GLU A 70 -1.04 -7.74 -1.85
CA GLU A 70 -0.25 -7.08 -2.89
C GLU A 70 0.72 -8.06 -3.56
N THR A 71 1.37 -8.95 -2.78
CA THR A 71 2.22 -10.00 -3.36
C THR A 71 1.42 -10.97 -4.21
N ARG A 72 0.23 -11.39 -3.76
CA ARG A 72 -0.63 -12.33 -4.50
C ARG A 72 -1.04 -11.78 -5.85
N VAL A 73 -1.60 -10.57 -5.89
CA VAL A 73 -2.08 -9.98 -7.15
C VAL A 73 -0.94 -9.66 -8.12
N ARG A 74 0.19 -9.16 -7.62
CA ARG A 74 1.37 -8.89 -8.47
C ARG A 74 2.02 -10.16 -9.03
N ALA A 75 1.99 -11.24 -8.26
CA ALA A 75 2.50 -12.54 -8.72
C ALA A 75 1.47 -13.36 -9.50
N SER A 76 0.24 -12.84 -9.68
CA SER A 76 -0.88 -13.55 -10.32
C SER A 76 -1.11 -14.95 -9.72
N MET A 77 -1.02 -15.05 -8.39
CA MET A 77 -1.22 -16.30 -7.66
C MET A 77 -2.70 -16.55 -7.37
N ASP A 78 -3.12 -17.81 -7.37
CA ASP A 78 -4.49 -18.20 -7.03
C ASP A 78 -4.85 -17.83 -5.57
N SER A 79 -6.14 -17.55 -5.33
CA SER A 79 -6.64 -17.10 -4.02
C SER A 79 -6.43 -18.10 -2.88
N ASP A 80 -6.34 -19.38 -3.23
CA ASP A 80 -6.31 -20.49 -2.28
C ASP A 80 -4.87 -20.92 -1.95
N GLU A 81 -3.88 -20.43 -2.70
CA GLU A 81 -2.47 -20.72 -2.44
C GLU A 81 -1.92 -19.88 -1.29
N GLN A 82 -1.15 -20.55 -0.43
CA GLN A 82 -0.39 -19.87 0.61
C GLN A 82 0.77 -19.10 -0.01
N VAL A 83 0.78 -17.78 0.15
CA VAL A 83 1.84 -16.93 -0.41
C VAL A 83 3.18 -17.25 0.27
N PRO A 84 4.22 -17.65 -0.49
CA PRO A 84 5.53 -17.94 0.06
C PRO A 84 6.12 -16.74 0.80
N LEU A 85 6.68 -16.99 1.98
CA LEU A 85 7.26 -15.97 2.84
C LEU A 85 8.35 -15.13 2.20
N ASN A 86 9.19 -15.78 1.40
CA ASN A 86 10.26 -15.12 0.68
C ASN A 86 9.73 -14.08 -0.32
N LEU A 87 8.46 -14.14 -0.69
CA LEU A 87 7.83 -13.16 -1.57
C LEU A 87 7.17 -12.03 -0.79
N TRP A 88 6.37 -12.33 0.24
CA TRP A 88 5.58 -11.28 0.92
C TRP A 88 6.31 -10.61 2.10
N LEU A 89 7.30 -11.25 2.72
CA LEU A 89 8.04 -10.67 3.85
C LEU A 89 8.92 -9.46 3.47
N PRO A 90 9.64 -9.47 2.32
CA PRO A 90 10.30 -8.27 1.82
C PRO A 90 9.29 -7.16 1.52
N ASN A 91 8.13 -7.53 0.94
CA ASN A 91 7.08 -6.58 0.64
C ASN A 91 6.52 -5.92 1.91
N LEU A 92 6.26 -6.71 2.95
CA LEU A 92 5.84 -6.19 4.25
C LEU A 92 6.85 -5.18 4.80
N THR A 93 8.13 -5.51 4.79
CA THR A 93 9.18 -4.60 5.30
C THR A 93 9.08 -3.24 4.59
N ARG A 94 9.01 -3.27 3.26
CA ARG A 94 8.87 -2.08 2.43
C ARG A 94 7.61 -1.28 2.80
N ILE A 95 6.45 -1.93 2.87
CA ILE A 95 5.17 -1.30 3.23
C ILE A 95 5.21 -0.62 4.61
N VAL A 96 5.85 -1.25 5.59
CA VAL A 96 6.00 -0.70 6.94
C VAL A 96 6.89 0.54 6.92
N ASP A 97 7.99 0.51 6.17
CA ASP A 97 8.88 1.67 6.03
C ASP A 97 8.17 2.85 5.34
N LEU A 98 7.38 2.57 4.29
CA LEU A 98 6.57 3.59 3.62
C LEU A 98 5.52 4.20 4.56
N CYS A 99 4.82 3.37 5.32
CA CYS A 99 3.84 3.80 6.32
C CYS A 99 4.49 4.70 7.38
N ALA A 100 5.62 4.27 7.94
CA ALA A 100 6.36 5.05 8.93
C ALA A 100 6.81 6.41 8.35
N SER A 101 7.31 6.43 7.11
CA SER A 101 7.71 7.66 6.44
C SER A 101 6.53 8.60 6.17
N ALA A 102 5.38 8.07 5.75
CA ALA A 102 4.16 8.85 5.50
C ALA A 102 3.64 9.51 6.78
N LEU A 103 3.53 8.74 7.87
CA LEU A 103 3.06 9.24 9.16
C LEU A 103 4.03 10.26 9.76
N ALA A 104 5.35 10.04 9.65
CA ALA A 104 6.35 10.99 10.12
C ALA A 104 6.25 12.34 9.39
N ALA A 105 6.14 12.31 8.06
CA ALA A 105 6.00 13.52 7.25
C ALA A 105 4.67 14.25 7.54
N TYR A 106 3.59 13.50 7.76
CA TYR A 106 2.31 14.06 8.16
C TYR A 106 2.44 14.80 9.50
N ALA A 107 3.02 14.15 10.52
CA ALA A 107 3.23 14.73 11.84
C ALA A 107 4.09 16.01 11.79
N GLU A 108 5.15 16.03 10.98
CA GLU A 108 6.00 17.20 10.77
C GLU A 108 5.21 18.36 10.15
N ARG A 109 4.44 18.11 9.10
CA ARG A 109 3.62 19.16 8.46
C ARG A 109 2.55 19.69 9.41
N ARG A 110 1.93 18.83 10.22
CA ARG A 110 0.95 19.25 11.23
C ARG A 110 1.57 20.17 12.26
N LYS A 111 2.78 19.87 12.72
CA LYS A 111 3.53 20.74 13.64
C LYS A 111 3.73 22.14 13.03
N ILE A 112 4.17 22.22 11.77
CA ILE A 112 4.37 23.49 11.07
C ILE A 112 3.06 24.29 10.94
N ILE A 113 1.94 23.64 10.63
CA ILE A 113 0.63 24.30 10.49
C ILE A 113 0.14 24.85 11.84
N LYS A 114 0.26 24.05 12.91
CA LYS A 114 -0.09 24.46 14.28
C LYS A 114 0.77 25.66 14.72
N ASP A 115 2.07 25.60 14.53
CA ASP A 115 3.01 26.65 14.93
C ASP A 115 2.72 27.99 14.22
N ARG A 116 2.25 27.93 12.97
CA ARG A 116 1.99 29.14 12.16
C ARG A 116 0.57 29.71 12.28
N HIS A 117 -0.33 29.09 13.06
CA HIS A 117 -1.73 29.52 13.21
C HIS A 117 -2.48 29.69 11.87
N ILE A 118 -2.12 28.91 10.84
CA ILE A 118 -2.57 29.14 9.44
C ILE A 118 -4.00 28.65 9.18
N MET A 119 -4.61 27.83 10.04
CA MET A 119 -5.94 27.26 9.81
C MET A 119 -6.82 27.28 11.07
N PRO A 120 -8.13 27.54 10.94
CA PRO A 120 -9.08 27.29 12.03
C PRO A 120 -9.15 25.78 12.33
N GLU A 121 -9.30 25.45 13.61
CA GLU A 121 -9.18 24.09 14.17
C GLU A 121 -10.23 23.02 13.81
N PRO A 122 -11.43 23.25 13.20
CA PRO A 122 -12.51 22.28 13.39
C PRO A 122 -12.55 21.07 12.43
N MET A 123 -11.57 20.88 11.52
CA MET A 123 -11.62 19.79 10.52
C MET A 123 -10.43 18.82 10.53
N MET A 124 -9.50 18.92 11.49
CA MET A 124 -8.22 18.22 11.35
C MET A 124 -8.02 17.12 12.39
N VAL A 125 -7.79 15.91 11.92
CA VAL A 125 -7.35 14.78 12.74
C VAL A 125 -6.01 15.12 13.42
N GLU A 126 -5.84 14.75 14.68
CA GLU A 126 -4.59 14.99 15.41
C GLU A 126 -3.42 14.17 14.86
N ALA A 127 -3.62 12.87 14.67
CA ALA A 127 -2.67 11.97 14.03
C ALA A 127 -3.42 10.80 13.38
N PRO A 128 -3.29 10.57 12.06
CA PRO A 128 -3.87 9.42 11.41
C PRO A 128 -3.17 8.16 11.89
N SER A 129 -3.95 7.10 12.03
CA SER A 129 -3.46 5.79 12.40
C SER A 129 -2.72 5.10 11.25
N PRO A 130 -1.85 4.12 11.54
CA PRO A 130 -1.22 3.29 10.50
C PRO A 130 -2.22 2.53 9.64
N GLU A 131 -3.36 2.12 10.19
CA GLU A 131 -4.44 1.47 9.42
C GLU A 131 -4.93 2.34 8.27
N SER A 132 -5.00 3.66 8.47
CA SER A 132 -5.42 4.63 7.44
C SER A 132 -4.48 4.60 6.23
N TYR A 133 -3.17 4.45 6.45
CA TYR A 133 -2.21 4.31 5.35
C TYR A 133 -2.44 3.02 4.55
N TYR A 134 -2.70 1.91 5.23
CA TYR A 134 -2.96 0.63 4.57
C TYR A 134 -4.29 0.65 3.81
N LEU A 135 -5.33 1.29 4.33
CA LEU A 135 -6.61 1.46 3.64
C LEU A 135 -6.44 2.28 2.34
N ILE A 136 -5.67 3.37 2.39
CA ILE A 136 -5.33 4.16 1.20
C ILE A 136 -4.66 3.27 0.15
N ARG A 137 -3.60 2.55 0.53
CA ARG A 137 -2.88 1.67 -0.38
C ARG A 137 -3.76 0.55 -0.97
N ARG A 138 -4.72 0.02 -0.21
CA ARG A 138 -5.73 -0.92 -0.74
C ARG A 138 -6.59 -0.30 -1.83
N CYS A 139 -7.02 0.94 -1.64
CA CYS A 139 -7.75 1.67 -2.68
C CYS A 139 -6.90 1.80 -3.95
N VAL A 140 -5.64 2.24 -3.82
CA VAL A 140 -4.73 2.36 -4.97
C VAL A 140 -4.53 1.01 -5.66
N LEU A 141 -4.41 -0.08 -4.90
CA LEU A 141 -4.24 -1.41 -5.47
C LEU A 141 -5.52 -1.91 -6.18
N ALA A 142 -6.71 -1.63 -5.65
CA ALA A 142 -7.99 -2.01 -6.28
C ALA A 142 -8.28 -1.25 -7.59
N PHE A 143 -7.60 -0.12 -7.82
CA PHE A 143 -7.59 0.53 -9.12
C PHE A 143 -6.86 -0.34 -10.16
N GLU A 144 -5.67 -0.86 -9.82
CA GLU A 144 -4.86 -1.68 -10.72
C GLU A 144 -5.36 -3.12 -10.87
N TYR A 145 -5.99 -3.64 -9.82
CA TYR A 145 -6.47 -5.03 -9.72
C TYR A 145 -7.97 -5.02 -9.37
N PRO A 146 -8.87 -4.96 -10.38
CA PRO A 146 -10.31 -4.86 -10.18
C PRO A 146 -10.92 -5.98 -9.32
N GLU A 147 -10.30 -7.16 -9.29
CA GLU A 147 -10.69 -8.28 -8.44
C GLU A 147 -10.68 -7.96 -6.93
N LEU A 148 -9.99 -6.89 -6.50
CA LEU A 148 -9.96 -6.45 -5.11
C LEU A 148 -11.12 -5.53 -4.72
N ARG A 149 -11.93 -5.06 -5.68
CA ARG A 149 -12.95 -4.02 -5.47
C ARG A 149 -14.07 -4.44 -4.53
N ASP A 150 -14.50 -5.71 -4.60
CA ASP A 150 -15.58 -6.21 -3.72
C ASP A 150 -15.12 -6.26 -2.26
N ALA A 151 -13.91 -6.76 -2.03
CA ALA A 151 -13.30 -6.77 -0.70
C ALA A 151 -13.08 -5.35 -0.17
N LEU A 152 -12.67 -4.42 -1.03
CA LEU A 152 -12.56 -3.00 -0.69
C LEU A 152 -13.91 -2.39 -0.31
N TYR A 153 -14.97 -2.66 -1.09
CA TYR A 153 -16.32 -2.17 -0.81
C TYR A 153 -16.79 -2.64 0.57
N GLU A 154 -16.61 -3.92 0.89
CA GLU A 154 -16.95 -4.46 2.21
C GLU A 154 -16.16 -3.80 3.34
N GLU A 155 -14.85 -3.64 3.18
CA GLU A 155 -13.98 -3.03 4.19
C GLU A 155 -14.37 -1.58 4.44
N VAL A 156 -14.51 -0.77 3.38
CA VAL A 156 -14.86 0.64 3.46
C VAL A 156 -16.26 0.84 4.07
N SER A 157 -17.24 0.02 3.66
CA SER A 157 -18.62 0.11 4.17
C SER A 157 -18.74 -0.22 5.67
N LYS A 158 -17.82 -1.03 6.21
CA LYS A 158 -17.76 -1.41 7.63
C LYS A 158 -16.82 -0.51 8.46
N THR A 159 -16.03 0.33 7.81
CA THR A 159 -15.06 1.20 8.47
C THR A 159 -15.78 2.34 9.20
N SER A 160 -15.32 2.66 10.42
CA SER A 160 -15.95 3.74 11.20
C SER A 160 -15.69 5.11 10.59
N LYS A 161 -16.63 6.04 10.78
CA LYS A 161 -16.52 7.44 10.35
C LYS A 161 -15.20 8.08 10.73
N HIS A 162 -14.75 7.89 11.97
CA HIS A 162 -13.47 8.45 12.43
C HIS A 162 -12.29 7.94 11.61
N ARG A 163 -12.26 6.63 11.29
CA ARG A 163 -11.18 6.02 10.50
C ARG A 163 -11.23 6.44 9.04
N LEU A 164 -12.42 6.63 8.46
CA LEU A 164 -12.58 7.18 7.12
C LEU A 164 -12.08 8.63 7.05
N ALA A 165 -12.41 9.47 8.03
CA ALA A 165 -11.92 10.84 8.12
C ALA A 165 -10.38 10.89 8.25
N GLU A 166 -9.78 10.02 9.07
CA GLU A 166 -8.32 9.87 9.15
C GLU A 166 -7.68 9.50 7.81
N ALA A 167 -8.25 8.52 7.12
CA ALA A 167 -7.74 8.07 5.82
C ALA A 167 -7.91 9.13 4.74
N CYS A 168 -9.05 9.83 4.72
CA CYS A 168 -9.31 10.93 3.80
C CYS A 168 -8.32 12.08 3.99
N ASP A 169 -8.08 12.50 5.24
CA ASP A 169 -7.14 13.59 5.55
C ASP A 169 -5.68 13.19 5.25
N LEU A 170 -5.28 11.96 5.60
CA LEU A 170 -3.96 11.44 5.23
C LEU A 170 -3.80 11.37 3.70
N GLN A 171 -4.83 10.94 2.97
CA GLN A 171 -4.81 10.89 1.50
C GLN A 171 -4.67 12.28 0.89
N HIS A 172 -5.39 13.27 1.41
CA HIS A 172 -5.24 14.66 0.98
C HIS A 172 -3.84 15.21 1.25
N PHE A 173 -3.23 14.85 2.38
CA PHE A 173 -1.84 15.21 2.69
C PHE A 173 -0.85 14.59 1.69
N LEU A 174 -1.01 13.30 1.38
CA LEU A 174 -0.14 12.56 0.46
C LEU A 174 -0.22 13.12 -0.96
N ASN A 175 -1.43 13.44 -1.43
CA ASN A 175 -1.65 14.04 -2.76
C ASN A 175 -1.14 15.49 -2.89
N ARG A 176 -0.84 16.16 -1.76
CA ARG A 176 -0.33 17.54 -1.70
C ARG A 176 1.18 17.62 -1.39
N GLN A 177 1.91 16.52 -1.51
CA GLN A 177 3.36 16.52 -1.40
C GLN A 177 4.00 17.17 -2.63
N SER A 178 4.98 18.03 -2.38
CA SER A 178 5.67 18.82 -3.43
C SER A 178 7.13 18.40 -3.66
N SER A 179 7.63 17.41 -2.91
CA SER A 179 8.98 16.87 -3.08
C SER A 179 8.95 15.44 -3.63
N MET A 180 9.63 15.21 -4.77
CA MET A 180 9.76 13.90 -5.40
C MET A 180 10.45 12.88 -4.49
N LYS A 181 11.52 13.28 -3.80
CA LYS A 181 12.20 12.45 -2.80
C LYS A 181 11.29 12.09 -1.62
N GLY A 182 10.38 12.99 -1.25
CA GLY A 182 9.38 12.77 -0.21
C GLY A 182 8.32 11.77 -0.65
N THR A 183 7.77 11.94 -1.86
CA THR A 183 6.70 11.07 -2.38
C THR A 183 7.17 9.64 -2.58
N ILE A 184 8.37 9.42 -3.14
CA ILE A 184 8.96 8.08 -3.29
C ILE A 184 9.08 7.37 -1.93
N ARG A 185 9.59 8.06 -0.90
CA ARG A 185 9.73 7.49 0.45
C ARG A 185 8.40 7.17 1.13
N GLN A 186 7.31 7.73 0.65
CA GLN A 186 5.95 7.54 1.17
C GLN A 186 5.12 6.60 0.27
N GLY A 187 5.67 6.15 -0.85
CA GLY A 187 5.02 5.26 -1.81
C GLY A 187 3.99 5.95 -2.70
N VAL A 188 4.04 7.28 -2.79
CA VAL A 188 3.14 8.12 -3.61
C VAL A 188 3.83 8.45 -4.93
N LEU A 189 3.10 8.38 -6.04
CA LEU A 189 3.61 8.83 -7.34
C LEU A 189 3.77 10.36 -7.32
N PHE A 190 4.97 10.88 -7.61
CA PHE A 190 5.16 12.33 -7.71
C PHE A 190 4.39 12.86 -8.91
N ARG A 191 3.59 13.92 -8.74
CA ARG A 191 2.84 14.56 -9.84
C ARG A 191 3.78 14.92 -11.00
N MET A 192 3.72 14.14 -12.08
CA MET A 192 4.46 14.43 -13.32
C MET A 192 4.02 15.76 -13.95
N ARG A 193 2.84 16.29 -13.58
CA ARG A 193 2.32 17.58 -14.07
C ARG A 193 3.10 18.83 -13.65
N PHE A 194 3.96 18.79 -12.62
CA PHE A 194 4.63 20.00 -12.09
C PHE A 194 6.14 20.07 -12.33
N TYR A 195 6.75 19.05 -12.91
CA TYR A 195 8.19 19.06 -13.17
C TYR A 195 8.46 19.09 -14.68
N LYS A 196 9.10 20.17 -15.15
CA LYS A 196 9.89 20.11 -16.37
C LYS A 196 11.04 19.13 -16.12
N PRO A 197 11.44 18.30 -17.10
CA PRO A 197 12.47 17.29 -16.90
C PRO A 197 13.81 18.00 -16.63
N ALA A 198 14.11 18.22 -15.35
CA ALA A 198 15.39 18.75 -14.94
C ALA A 198 16.26 17.57 -14.55
N SER A 199 17.03 17.08 -15.52
CA SER A 199 18.31 16.35 -15.41
C SER A 199 18.44 15.17 -14.41
N GLU A 200 17.40 14.76 -13.72
CA GLU A 200 17.43 13.58 -12.85
C GLU A 200 17.08 12.36 -13.69
N ASP A 201 18.02 11.42 -13.78
CA ASP A 201 17.85 10.11 -14.41
C ASP A 201 16.73 9.35 -13.69
N PHE A 202 15.49 9.59 -14.13
CA PHE A 202 14.29 8.97 -13.61
C PHE A 202 13.71 8.04 -14.68
N SER A 203 13.53 6.76 -14.34
CA SER A 203 12.85 5.83 -15.23
C SER A 203 11.38 5.72 -14.81
N GLU A 204 10.45 5.67 -15.79
CA GLU A 204 9.05 5.35 -15.51
C GLU A 204 8.90 3.96 -14.83
N ASP A 205 9.90 3.10 -14.95
CA ASP A 205 9.99 1.80 -14.28
C ASP A 205 10.19 1.92 -12.75
N ASP A 206 10.57 3.09 -12.23
CA ASP A 206 10.68 3.36 -10.78
C ASP A 206 9.30 3.66 -10.13
N LEU A 207 8.23 3.67 -10.93
CA LEU A 207 6.87 3.95 -10.48
C LEU A 207 6.18 2.68 -9.97
N GLU A 208 5.95 2.62 -8.65
CA GLU A 208 5.34 1.44 -8.03
C GLU A 208 3.86 1.26 -8.32
N LEU A 209 3.08 2.35 -8.40
CA LEU A 209 1.63 2.36 -8.61
C LEU A 209 1.22 3.60 -9.42
N HIS A 210 0.22 3.49 -10.29
CA HIS A 210 -0.20 4.54 -11.24
C HIS A 210 -0.81 5.79 -10.56
N GLU A 211 -0.66 6.99 -11.17
CA GLU A 211 -1.15 8.27 -10.59
C GLU A 211 -2.67 8.23 -10.41
N ASP A 212 -3.36 7.65 -11.38
CA ASP A 212 -4.82 7.47 -11.35
C ASP A 212 -5.29 6.61 -10.18
N GLY A 213 -4.46 5.69 -9.68
CA GLY A 213 -4.78 4.93 -8.47
C GLY A 213 -4.87 5.80 -7.22
N TRP A 214 -4.07 6.87 -7.14
CA TRP A 214 -4.13 7.84 -6.04
C TRP A 214 -5.34 8.78 -6.16
N ASN A 215 -5.75 9.12 -7.39
CA ASN A 215 -6.98 9.85 -7.61
C ASN A 215 -8.20 8.99 -7.27
N TYR A 216 -8.21 7.74 -7.73
CA TYR A 216 -9.22 6.74 -7.37
C TYR A 216 -9.34 6.58 -5.84
N ALA A 217 -8.21 6.46 -5.13
CA ALA A 217 -8.23 6.37 -3.66
C ALA A 217 -8.82 7.61 -2.99
N LYS A 218 -8.59 8.80 -3.55
CA LYS A 218 -9.21 10.05 -3.08
C LYS A 218 -10.72 10.04 -3.30
N ASP A 219 -11.19 9.58 -4.46
CA ASP A 219 -12.61 9.56 -4.81
C ASP A 219 -13.37 8.54 -3.94
N VAL A 220 -12.83 7.32 -3.77
CA VAL A 220 -13.42 6.28 -2.91
C VAL A 220 -13.49 6.74 -1.45
N LEU A 221 -12.37 7.22 -0.88
CA LEU A 221 -12.35 7.62 0.52
C LEU A 221 -13.16 8.90 0.77
N GLY A 222 -13.15 9.84 -0.17
CA GLY A 222 -13.97 11.05 -0.11
C GLY A 222 -15.47 10.74 -0.16
N THR A 223 -15.89 9.85 -1.07
CA THR A 223 -17.28 9.38 -1.17
C THR A 223 -17.70 8.64 0.10
N ALA A 224 -16.85 7.74 0.60
CA ALA A 224 -17.10 6.98 1.81
C ALA A 224 -17.26 7.89 3.04
N ASP A 225 -16.39 8.89 3.21
CA ASP A 225 -16.49 9.88 4.29
C ASP A 225 -17.76 10.73 4.13
N TRP A 226 -18.10 11.15 2.90
CA TRP A 226 -19.31 11.92 2.61
C TRP A 226 -20.60 11.18 2.98
N ILE A 227 -20.70 9.88 2.69
CA ILE A 227 -21.86 9.05 3.04
C ILE A 227 -22.11 9.02 4.55
N THR A 228 -21.07 9.20 5.37
CA THR A 228 -21.24 9.30 6.83
C THR A 228 -21.96 10.57 7.28
N TYR A 229 -22.14 11.55 6.39
CA TYR A 229 -22.93 12.77 6.59
C TYR A 229 -24.22 12.73 5.76
N HIS A 230 -24.23 12.02 4.63
CA HIS A 230 -25.35 11.89 3.69
C HIS A 230 -25.64 10.41 3.36
N PRO A 231 -26.32 9.65 4.25
CA PRO A 231 -26.50 8.21 4.07
C PRO A 231 -27.32 7.81 2.83
N ASP A 232 -28.13 8.73 2.30
CA ASP A 232 -28.93 8.58 1.09
C ASP A 232 -28.08 8.39 -0.18
N THR A 233 -26.80 8.77 -0.14
CA THR A 233 -25.86 8.60 -1.25
C THR A 233 -25.06 7.30 -1.20
N ALA A 234 -25.46 6.29 -0.42
CA ALA A 234 -24.73 5.03 -0.29
C ALA A 234 -24.46 4.30 -1.63
N HIS A 235 -25.32 4.50 -2.64
CA HIS A 235 -25.15 3.97 -3.99
C HIS A 235 -23.94 4.58 -4.74
N GLU A 236 -23.53 5.79 -4.38
CA GLU A 236 -22.36 6.47 -4.93
C GLU A 236 -21.05 5.77 -4.56
N LEU A 237 -20.97 5.12 -3.38
CA LEU A 237 -19.76 4.37 -3.00
C LEU A 237 -19.46 3.23 -3.97
N LEU A 238 -20.49 2.49 -4.37
CA LEU A 238 -20.34 1.41 -5.33
C LEU A 238 -19.89 1.95 -6.69
N ALA A 239 -20.45 3.09 -7.12
CA ALA A 239 -20.06 3.75 -8.36
C ALA A 239 -18.58 4.18 -8.32
N SER A 240 -18.15 4.86 -7.24
CA SER A 240 -16.76 5.29 -7.05
C SER A 240 -15.79 4.10 -7.04
N ILE A 241 -16.13 2.99 -6.37
CA ILE A 241 -15.30 1.78 -6.32
C ILE A 241 -15.22 1.07 -7.69
N GLN A 242 -16.25 1.16 -8.52
CA GLN A 242 -16.19 0.61 -9.87
C GLN A 242 -15.42 1.49 -10.87
N GLY A 243 -14.99 2.68 -10.46
CA GLY A 243 -14.35 3.65 -11.36
C GLY A 243 -15.37 4.45 -12.16
N TYR A 244 -16.55 4.72 -11.61
CA TYR A 244 -17.39 5.80 -12.11
C TYR A 244 -17.08 7.04 -11.27
N VAL A 245 -16.53 8.08 -11.91
CA VAL A 245 -16.26 9.34 -11.21
C VAL A 245 -17.60 9.93 -10.78
N THR A 246 -17.86 9.99 -9.48
CA THR A 246 -18.97 10.79 -8.93
C THR A 246 -18.54 12.25 -8.93
N ASN A 247 -18.52 12.86 -10.11
CA ASN A 247 -18.35 14.31 -10.22
C ASN A 247 -19.57 15.00 -9.59
N ASN A 248 -19.35 15.69 -8.47
CA ASN A 248 -20.22 16.76 -7.96
C ASN A 248 -19.26 17.87 -7.50
N MET A 249 -19.29 19.12 -7.97
CA MET A 249 -20.18 19.85 -8.87
C MET A 249 -19.31 20.92 -9.55
N ASP A 250 -19.44 21.13 -10.87
CA ASP A 250 -19.18 22.39 -11.61
C ASP A 250 -18.89 22.21 -13.12
N ASP A 251 -18.86 20.98 -13.66
CA ASP A 251 -18.63 20.76 -15.09
C ASP A 251 -19.85 20.08 -15.77
N PRO A 252 -20.48 20.69 -16.79
CA PRO A 252 -21.70 20.16 -17.43
C PRO A 252 -21.43 19.03 -18.44
N GLU A 253 -20.19 18.58 -18.59
CA GLU A 253 -19.86 17.40 -19.39
C GLU A 253 -19.83 16.16 -18.48
N MET A 254 -20.80 15.25 -18.67
CA MET A 254 -20.79 13.94 -18.00
C MET A 254 -19.40 13.30 -18.11
N PRO A 255 -18.78 12.84 -17.01
CA PRO A 255 -17.55 12.07 -17.13
C PRO A 255 -17.87 10.74 -17.80
N GLN A 256 -17.17 10.45 -18.89
CA GLN A 256 -17.16 9.11 -19.45
C GLN A 256 -16.64 8.13 -18.38
N PRO A 257 -17.10 6.85 -18.39
CA PRO A 257 -16.45 5.80 -17.61
C PRO A 257 -14.94 5.85 -17.87
N TRP A 258 -14.10 5.65 -16.84
CA TRP A 258 -12.65 5.47 -17.09
C TRP A 258 -12.49 4.43 -18.21
N PRO A 259 -11.60 4.66 -19.20
CA PRO A 259 -11.43 3.73 -20.30
C PRO A 259 -11.15 2.32 -19.76
N ASP A 260 -11.76 1.31 -20.37
CA ASP A 260 -11.53 -0.09 -20.01
C ASP A 260 -10.07 -0.46 -20.26
N PHE A 261 -9.25 -0.40 -19.20
CA PHE A 261 -7.80 -0.66 -19.25
C PHE A 261 -7.47 -2.14 -19.48
N SER A 262 -8.45 -3.04 -19.59
CA SER A 262 -8.20 -4.38 -20.16
C SER A 262 -7.61 -4.27 -21.57
N GLN A 263 -7.98 -3.24 -22.34
CA GLN A 263 -7.39 -2.96 -23.65
C GLN A 263 -5.96 -2.44 -23.56
N VAL A 264 -5.60 -1.67 -22.53
CA VAL A 264 -4.24 -1.14 -22.35
C VAL A 264 -3.28 -2.26 -21.92
N ARG A 265 -3.74 -3.19 -21.06
CA ARG A 265 -2.98 -4.40 -20.71
C ARG A 265 -2.84 -5.34 -21.91
N LEU A 266 -3.89 -5.51 -22.73
CA LEU A 266 -3.81 -6.27 -23.98
C LEU A 266 -2.88 -5.63 -25.01
N LEU A 267 -2.84 -4.29 -25.10
CA LEU A 267 -1.92 -3.56 -25.99
C LEU A 267 -0.47 -3.62 -25.50
N ALA A 268 -0.24 -3.57 -24.18
CA ALA A 268 1.09 -3.73 -23.59
C ALA A 268 1.60 -5.18 -23.73
N GLU A 269 0.73 -6.18 -23.54
CA GLU A 269 1.05 -7.59 -23.78
C GLU A 269 1.24 -7.91 -25.26
N ALA A 270 0.47 -7.28 -26.16
CA ALA A 270 0.65 -7.42 -27.61
C ALA A 270 1.98 -6.81 -28.07
N LYS A 271 2.33 -5.62 -27.56
CA LYS A 271 3.62 -4.96 -27.83
C LYS A 271 4.80 -5.76 -27.29
N LYS A 272 4.67 -6.35 -26.10
CA LYS A 272 5.67 -7.26 -25.51
C LYS A 272 5.83 -8.54 -26.31
N ARG A 273 4.74 -9.12 -26.85
CA ARG A 273 4.81 -10.30 -27.75
C ARG A 273 5.44 -9.98 -29.10
N ASP A 274 5.24 -8.79 -29.63
CA ASP A 274 5.88 -8.34 -30.88
C ASP A 274 7.38 -8.06 -30.69
N ASP A 275 7.78 -7.52 -29.53
CA ASP A 275 9.19 -7.28 -29.20
C ASP A 275 9.96 -8.58 -28.84
N GLU A 276 9.27 -9.64 -28.40
CA GLU A 276 9.83 -10.97 -28.12
C GLU A 276 9.93 -11.90 -29.36
N GLN A 277 9.52 -11.46 -30.56
CA GLN A 277 9.70 -12.21 -31.83
C GLN A 277 10.68 -11.50 -32.79
N PRO A 278 12.02 -11.60 -32.56
CA PRO A 278 13.02 -10.91 -33.38
C PRO A 278 13.11 -11.42 -34.83
N TRP A 279 12.39 -12.48 -35.20
CA TRP A 279 12.47 -13.11 -36.53
C TRP A 279 11.39 -12.64 -37.53
N ARG A 280 10.44 -11.77 -37.14
CA ARG A 280 9.39 -11.26 -38.06
C ARG A 280 9.75 -9.97 -38.82
N ARG A 281 10.96 -9.41 -38.65
CA ARG A 281 11.36 -8.15 -39.32
C ARG A 281 11.99 -8.31 -40.71
N ASN A 282 11.98 -9.50 -41.33
CA ASN A 282 12.53 -9.73 -42.67
C ASN A 282 11.62 -10.58 -43.58
N LEU A 283 10.38 -10.15 -43.79
CA LEU A 283 9.55 -10.52 -44.94
C LEU A 283 8.93 -9.28 -45.55
#